data_AF-A0A5K1GXV6-F1
#
_entry.id   AF-A0A5K1GXV6-F1
#
_cell.length_a   1.000
_cell.length_b   1.000
_cell.length_c   1.000
_cell.angle_alpha   90.00
_cell.angle_beta   90.00
_cell.angle_gamma   90.00
#
_symmetry.space_group_name_H-M   'P 1'
#
loop_
_entity.id
_entity.type
_entity.pdbx_description
1 polymer ?
#
loop_
_entity_poly.entity_id
_entity_poly.type
_entity_poly.pdbx_seq_one_letter_code
_entity_poly.pdbx_strand_id
1 'polypeptide(L)'
;WDIRGSAHGLLSAHPVAPFISIHHVEAVDPIYPGLNLLDSLKLFARAMKVDPLSFLQRSVCYDRRRRLTFAVSLGYVVQVFPNIVLPRDLERSEQTYMAWNRLSSRNEFDFDTRDSYRSTCKKPVLFFLRDVRKAGNSTLGTYTRTKGKDELKRRVLCFPRTLPLREVKDIQVIGKPLSENWHL
;
A
#
# COMPACT_ATOMS: atom_id res chain seq x y z
N TRP A 1 14.77 -6.25 -7.35
CA TRP A 1 14.44 -5.19 -8.31
C TRP A 1 15.33 -3.98 -8.06
N ASP A 2 15.86 -3.38 -9.12
CA ASP A 2 16.73 -2.22 -9.02
C ASP A 2 15.98 -0.97 -9.44
N ILE A 3 15.39 -0.31 -8.44
CA ILE A 3 14.52 0.85 -8.63
C ILE A 3 15.04 2.07 -7.87
N ARG A 4 14.59 3.24 -8.30
CA ARG A 4 14.86 4.54 -7.67
C ARG A 4 13.55 5.28 -7.39
N GLY A 5 13.58 6.16 -6.39
CA GLY A 5 12.43 6.98 -6.00
C GLY A 5 11.40 6.20 -5.17
N SER A 6 10.11 6.42 -5.40
CA SER A 6 9.08 5.87 -4.52
C SER A 6 8.78 4.40 -4.81
N ALA A 7 9.15 3.50 -3.89
CA ALA A 7 8.83 2.07 -3.95
C ALA A 7 7.33 1.76 -3.74
N HIS A 8 6.46 2.77 -3.59
CA HIS A 8 5.07 2.61 -3.18
C HIS A 8 4.27 1.62 -4.04
N GLY A 9 4.30 1.77 -5.36
CA GLY A 9 3.54 0.90 -6.24
C GLY A 9 4.04 -0.53 -6.29
N LEU A 10 5.31 -0.79 -5.92
CA LEU A 10 5.84 -2.15 -5.79
C LEU A 10 5.37 -2.77 -4.46
N LEU A 11 5.53 -2.04 -3.36
CA LEU A 11 5.18 -2.51 -2.00
C LEU A 11 3.67 -2.60 -1.75
N SER A 12 2.84 -1.91 -2.55
CA SER A 12 1.37 -1.95 -2.46
C SER A 12 0.69 -2.84 -3.49
N ALA A 13 1.43 -3.41 -4.44
CA ALA A 13 0.92 -4.37 -5.41
C ALA A 13 0.67 -5.73 -4.76
N HIS A 14 0.02 -6.63 -5.49
CA HIS A 14 -0.04 -8.03 -5.07
C HIS A 14 1.27 -8.71 -5.49
N PRO A 15 2.08 -9.22 -4.56
CA PRO A 15 3.30 -9.90 -4.96
C PRO A 15 2.96 -11.28 -5.54
N VAL A 16 3.57 -11.65 -6.67
CA VAL A 16 3.39 -13.00 -7.27
C VAL A 16 4.11 -14.06 -6.44
N ALA A 17 5.14 -13.66 -5.69
CA ALA A 17 5.90 -14.49 -4.76
C ALA A 17 6.16 -13.73 -3.45
N PRO A 18 6.30 -14.40 -2.30
CA PRO A 18 6.58 -13.75 -1.02
C PRO A 18 7.78 -12.79 -1.07
N PHE A 19 7.71 -11.70 -0.30
CA PHE A 19 8.83 -10.77 -0.18
C PHE A 19 10.00 -11.44 0.53
N ILE A 20 11.18 -11.44 -0.11
CA ILE A 20 12.39 -12.06 0.43
C ILE A 20 13.33 -10.99 0.98
N SER A 21 13.69 -10.00 0.16
CA SER A 21 14.69 -9.00 0.50
C SER A 21 14.54 -7.70 -0.30
N ILE A 22 15.21 -6.66 0.18
CA ILE A 22 15.41 -5.38 -0.50
C ILE A 22 16.86 -4.94 -0.28
N HIS A 23 17.55 -4.46 -1.32
CA HIS A 23 19.00 -4.26 -1.28
C HIS A 23 19.50 -2.86 -1.68
N HIS A 24 18.67 -2.00 -2.28
CA HIS A 24 19.01 -0.60 -2.61
C HIS A 24 18.17 0.40 -1.81
N VAL A 25 18.14 0.23 -0.49
CA VAL A 25 17.27 1.02 0.40
C VAL A 25 17.63 2.50 0.45
N GLU A 26 18.86 2.85 0.10
CA GLU A 26 19.38 4.22 -0.01
C GLU A 26 18.97 4.94 -1.29
N ALA A 27 18.58 4.19 -2.33
CA ALA A 27 18.19 4.73 -3.63
C ALA A 27 16.68 4.98 -3.75
N VAL A 28 15.91 4.54 -2.75
CA VAL A 28 14.45 4.71 -2.68
C VAL A 28 14.07 5.75 -1.64
N ASP A 29 12.93 6.39 -1.84
CA ASP A 29 12.34 7.29 -0.84
C ASP A 29 12.05 6.52 0.46
N PRO A 30 12.01 7.18 1.64
CA PRO A 30 11.57 6.55 2.86
C PRO A 30 10.23 5.83 2.68
N ILE A 31 10.19 4.54 3.05
CA ILE A 31 9.05 3.64 2.84
C ILE A 31 7.77 4.23 3.43
N TYR A 32 7.84 4.76 4.65
CA TYR A 32 6.72 5.41 5.32
C TYR A 32 6.86 6.95 5.27
N PRO A 33 5.84 7.67 4.76
CA PRO A 33 5.88 9.13 4.68
C PRO A 33 6.06 9.79 6.06
N GLY A 34 6.95 10.78 6.13
CA GLY A 34 7.20 11.57 7.35
C GLY A 34 8.22 10.96 8.31
N LEU A 35 8.72 9.75 8.05
CA LEU A 35 9.87 9.18 8.75
C LEU A 35 11.16 9.45 7.99
N ASN A 36 12.28 9.51 8.71
CA ASN A 36 13.60 9.42 8.08
C ASN A 36 13.86 7.98 7.62
N LEU A 37 14.91 7.77 6.81
CA LEU A 37 15.24 6.47 6.23
C LEU A 37 15.43 5.38 7.30
N LEU A 38 16.20 5.65 8.37
CA LEU A 38 16.50 4.67 9.40
C LEU A 38 15.26 4.24 10.17
N ASP A 39 14.43 5.19 10.61
CA ASP A 39 13.20 4.90 11.35
C ASP A 39 12.17 4.21 10.47
N SER A 40 12.12 4.57 9.19
CA SER A 40 11.31 3.89 8.20
C SER A 40 11.72 2.42 8.05
N LEU A 41 13.03 2.13 7.97
CA LEU A 41 13.54 0.75 7.88
C LEU A 41 13.32 -0.03 9.16
N LYS A 42 13.45 0.60 10.34
CA LYS A 42 13.13 -0.04 11.62
C LYS A 42 11.67 -0.46 11.70
N LEU A 43 10.74 0.41 11.29
CA LEU A 43 9.31 0.07 11.24
C LEU A 43 9.02 -1.05 10.23
N PHE A 44 9.65 -1.00 9.05
CA PHE A 44 9.51 -2.02 8.01
C PHE A 44 9.99 -3.39 8.50
N ALA A 45 11.19 -3.44 9.09
CA ALA A 45 11.74 -4.66 9.68
C ALA A 45 10.91 -5.17 10.86
N ARG A 46 10.34 -4.27 11.68
CA ARG A 46 9.43 -4.65 12.76
C ARG A 46 8.16 -5.30 12.23
N ALA A 47 7.55 -4.72 11.20
CA ALA A 47 6.36 -5.30 10.56
C ALA A 47 6.63 -6.69 9.99
N MET A 48 7.75 -6.86 9.29
CA MET A 48 8.19 -8.17 8.79
C MET A 48 8.41 -9.19 9.92
N LYS A 49 9.01 -8.79 11.04
CA LYS A 49 9.25 -9.70 12.18
C LYS A 49 7.98 -10.10 12.92
N VAL A 50 6.97 -9.22 12.97
CA VAL A 50 5.72 -9.50 13.68
C VAL A 50 4.84 -10.50 12.93
N ASP A 51 4.77 -10.39 11.59
CA ASP A 51 3.95 -11.23 10.72
C ASP A 51 4.67 -11.58 9.41
N PRO A 52 5.69 -12.45 9.44
CA PRO A 52 6.55 -12.67 8.28
C PRO A 52 5.82 -13.32 7.10
N LEU A 53 4.85 -14.20 7.37
CA LEU A 53 4.11 -14.92 6.33
C LEU A 53 3.15 -14.01 5.56
N SER A 54 2.59 -13.02 6.25
CA SER A 54 1.62 -12.10 5.66
C SER A 54 2.24 -10.77 5.24
N PHE A 55 3.52 -10.52 5.55
CA PHE A 55 4.17 -9.25 5.26
C PHE A 55 4.16 -8.93 3.76
N LEU A 56 3.67 -7.74 3.40
CA LEU A 56 3.43 -7.27 2.04
C LEU A 56 2.50 -8.14 1.19
N GLN A 57 1.93 -9.21 1.75
CA GLN A 57 0.80 -9.89 1.13
C GLN A 57 -0.38 -8.93 1.07
N ARG A 58 -1.14 -9.04 -0.01
CA ARG A 58 -2.20 -8.10 -0.29
C ARG A 58 -3.58 -8.72 -0.19
N SER A 59 -4.46 -8.07 0.56
CA SER A 59 -5.88 -8.42 0.66
C SER A 59 -6.74 -7.32 0.05
N VAL A 60 -7.81 -7.70 -0.65
CA VAL A 60 -8.76 -6.77 -1.26
C VAL A 60 -10.16 -6.99 -0.69
N CYS A 61 -10.80 -5.92 -0.23
CA CYS A 61 -12.17 -5.93 0.29
C CYS A 61 -13.02 -4.85 -0.40
N TYR A 62 -14.32 -5.13 -0.57
CA TYR A 62 -15.26 -4.24 -1.23
C TYR A 62 -16.39 -3.83 -0.30
N ASP A 63 -16.55 -2.52 -0.08
CA ASP A 63 -17.78 -1.97 0.49
C ASP A 63 -18.70 -1.58 -0.67
N ARG A 64 -19.62 -2.49 -1.02
CA ARG A 64 -20.57 -2.27 -2.13
C ARG A 64 -21.54 -1.13 -1.87
N ARG A 65 -21.94 -0.91 -0.60
CA ARG A 65 -22.90 0.13 -0.22
C ARG A 65 -22.32 1.51 -0.41
N ARG A 66 -21.06 1.72 0.01
CA ARG A 66 -20.34 2.98 -0.17
C ARG A 66 -19.57 3.06 -1.49
N ARG A 67 -19.58 1.98 -2.28
CA ARG A 67 -18.82 1.79 -3.52
C ARG A 67 -17.31 2.03 -3.33
N LEU A 68 -16.74 1.50 -2.26
CA LEU A 68 -15.31 1.61 -1.94
C LEU A 68 -14.59 0.29 -2.18
N THR A 69 -13.32 0.38 -2.59
CA THR A 69 -12.39 -0.74 -2.54
C THR A 69 -11.30 -0.46 -1.52
N PHE A 70 -11.05 -1.41 -0.64
CA PHE A 70 -9.93 -1.44 0.27
C PHE A 70 -8.89 -2.40 -0.29
N ALA A 71 -7.67 -1.92 -0.56
CA ALA A 71 -6.52 -2.75 -0.85
C ALA A 71 -5.53 -2.61 0.30
N VAL A 72 -5.24 -3.73 0.97
CA VAL A 72 -4.44 -3.78 2.19
C VAL A 72 -3.15 -4.51 1.89
N SER A 73 -2.02 -3.80 1.86
CA SER A 73 -0.68 -4.40 1.92
C SER A 73 -0.25 -4.48 3.38
N LEU A 74 -0.23 -5.70 3.91
CA LEU A 74 -0.01 -5.96 5.33
C LEU A 74 1.39 -5.52 5.74
N GLY A 75 1.48 -4.80 6.86
CA GLY A 75 2.73 -4.18 7.31
C GLY A 75 3.14 -2.92 6.55
N TYR A 76 2.40 -2.47 5.53
CA TYR A 76 2.78 -1.29 4.73
C TYR A 76 1.70 -0.22 4.60
N VAL A 77 0.64 -0.47 3.83
CA VAL A 77 -0.35 0.57 3.49
C VAL A 77 -1.75 -0.01 3.26
N VAL A 78 -2.77 0.74 3.66
CA VAL A 78 -4.16 0.56 3.24
C VAL A 78 -4.52 1.64 2.24
N GLN A 79 -4.93 1.24 1.04
CA GLN A 79 -5.41 2.11 -0.02
C GLN A 79 -6.95 2.01 -0.07
N VAL A 80 -7.63 3.15 0.11
CA VAL A 80 -9.09 3.24 0.04
C VAL A 80 -9.49 3.98 -1.23
N PHE A 81 -10.00 3.24 -2.22
CA PHE A 81 -10.42 3.78 -3.50
C PHE A 81 -11.87 4.30 -3.43
N PRO A 82 -12.18 5.43 -4.09
CA PRO A 82 -13.52 6.04 -4.13
C PRO A 82 -14.48 5.36 -5.12
N ASN A 83 -14.11 4.19 -5.63
CA ASN A 83 -14.90 3.39 -6.56
C ASN A 83 -14.50 1.92 -6.42
N ILE A 84 -15.31 1.04 -6.97
CA ILE A 84 -14.95 -0.37 -7.14
C ILE A 84 -13.84 -0.45 -8.19
N VAL A 85 -12.70 -1.04 -7.83
CA VAL A 85 -11.55 -1.31 -8.72
C VAL A 85 -11.37 -2.81 -8.84
N LEU A 86 -11.10 -3.31 -10.04
CA LEU A 86 -10.99 -4.75 -10.28
C LEU A 86 -9.69 -5.32 -9.70
N PRO A 87 -9.66 -6.59 -9.23
CA PRO A 87 -8.45 -7.23 -8.73
C PRO A 87 -7.27 -7.13 -9.71
N ARG A 88 -7.52 -7.40 -10.99
CA ARG A 88 -6.52 -7.32 -12.08
C ARG A 88 -5.84 -5.96 -12.17
N ASP A 89 -6.56 -4.86 -11.94
CA ASP A 89 -5.95 -3.52 -11.97
C ASP A 89 -5.13 -3.24 -10.72
N LEU A 90 -5.59 -3.77 -9.59
CA LEU A 90 -4.91 -3.58 -8.32
C LEU A 90 -3.62 -4.43 -8.29
N GLU A 91 -3.62 -5.65 -8.84
CA GLU A 91 -2.47 -6.57 -8.83
C GLU A 91 -1.24 -5.97 -9.49
N ARG A 92 -1.44 -5.14 -10.52
CA ARG A 92 -0.38 -4.46 -11.27
C ARG A 92 0.29 -3.38 -10.44
N SER A 93 1.60 -3.31 -10.54
CA SER A 93 2.40 -2.31 -9.83
C SER A 93 2.14 -0.92 -10.39
N GLU A 94 1.68 0.01 -9.55
CA GLU A 94 1.55 1.41 -9.97
C GLU A 94 2.93 2.02 -10.19
N GLN A 95 3.11 2.71 -11.32
CA GLN A 95 4.40 3.27 -11.64
C GLN A 95 4.68 4.52 -10.78
N THR A 96 5.35 4.32 -9.65
CA THR A 96 5.80 5.36 -8.71
C THR A 96 7.32 5.45 -8.59
N TYR A 97 8.03 4.56 -9.26
CA TYR A 97 9.48 4.40 -9.25
C TYR A 97 10.04 4.52 -10.67
N MET A 98 11.36 4.64 -10.75
CA MET A 98 12.13 4.64 -11.99
C MET A 98 13.11 3.47 -11.97
N ALA A 99 13.50 2.98 -13.14
CA ALA A 99 14.56 1.99 -13.26
C ALA A 99 15.91 2.59 -12.85
N TRP A 100 16.90 1.73 -12.60
CA TRP A 100 18.23 2.14 -12.16
C TRP A 100 18.92 3.13 -13.12
N ASN A 101 18.74 2.93 -14.43
CA ASN A 101 19.19 3.81 -15.51
C ASN A 101 18.41 5.14 -15.60
N ARG A 102 17.49 5.40 -14.67
CA ARG A 102 16.61 6.58 -14.60
C ARG A 102 15.60 6.67 -15.75
N LEU A 103 15.29 5.55 -16.40
CA LEU A 103 14.16 5.48 -17.33
C LEU A 103 12.89 5.04 -16.58
N SER A 104 11.74 5.45 -17.12
CA SER A 104 10.42 5.10 -16.60
C SER A 104 9.54 4.52 -17.71
N SER A 105 10.13 3.86 -18.70
CA SER A 105 9.33 3.09 -19.66
C SER A 105 8.85 1.80 -18.99
N ARG A 106 7.68 1.29 -19.39
CA ARG A 106 7.18 0.00 -18.87
C ARG A 106 8.11 -1.15 -19.22
N ASN A 107 8.83 -1.04 -20.34
CA ASN A 107 9.75 -2.06 -20.83
C ASN A 107 11.04 -2.17 -20.00
N GLU A 108 11.25 -1.26 -19.04
CA GLU A 108 12.40 -1.31 -18.12
C GLU A 108 12.21 -2.34 -16.99
N PHE A 109 11.00 -2.89 -16.84
CA PHE A 109 10.64 -3.76 -15.72
C PHE A 109 10.17 -5.13 -16.20
N ASP A 110 10.57 -6.16 -15.47
CA ASP A 110 10.23 -7.57 -15.70
C ASP A 110 8.91 -8.01 -15.04
N PHE A 111 8.15 -7.04 -14.52
CA PHE A 111 6.86 -7.26 -13.88
C PHE A 111 5.79 -6.32 -14.43
N ASP A 112 4.53 -6.70 -14.27
CA ASP A 112 3.42 -5.94 -14.84
C ASP A 112 3.22 -4.60 -14.11
N THR A 113 3.43 -3.52 -14.85
CA THR A 113 3.27 -2.14 -14.39
C THR A 113 2.04 -1.49 -14.99
N ARG A 114 1.43 -0.57 -14.23
CA ARG A 114 0.34 0.29 -14.69
C ARG A 114 0.64 1.75 -14.42
N ASP A 115 0.09 2.62 -15.24
CA ASP A 115 0.20 4.05 -15.00
C ASP A 115 -0.50 4.45 -13.70
N SER A 116 -0.02 5.54 -13.12
CA SER A 116 -0.70 6.17 -12.00
C SER A 116 -2.03 6.80 -12.43
N TYR A 117 -2.93 6.96 -11.46
CA TYR A 117 -4.22 7.58 -11.72
C TYR A 117 -4.06 9.05 -12.11
N ARG A 118 -4.31 9.35 -13.39
CA ARG A 118 -4.32 10.73 -13.93
C ARG A 118 -5.33 11.62 -13.22
N SER A 119 -6.54 11.10 -12.96
CA SER A 119 -7.58 11.84 -12.25
C SER A 119 -7.37 11.75 -10.74
N THR A 120 -7.24 12.90 -10.09
CA THR A 120 -7.16 13.02 -8.63
C THR A 120 -8.38 12.41 -7.92
N CYS A 121 -9.53 12.34 -8.60
CA CYS A 121 -10.77 11.79 -8.08
C CYS A 121 -10.84 10.26 -8.12
N LYS A 122 -9.93 9.60 -8.83
CA LYS A 122 -9.78 8.13 -8.84
C LYS A 122 -8.66 7.64 -7.93
N LYS A 123 -7.73 8.53 -7.54
CA LYS A 123 -6.63 8.19 -6.64
C LYS A 123 -7.16 7.73 -5.27
N PRO A 124 -6.57 6.69 -4.66
CA PRO A 124 -6.97 6.22 -3.34
C PRO A 124 -6.61 7.23 -2.24
N VAL A 125 -7.30 7.14 -1.11
CA VAL A 125 -6.82 7.71 0.17
C VAL A 125 -5.85 6.69 0.78
N LEU A 126 -4.67 7.14 1.19
CA LEU A 126 -3.61 6.28 1.72
C LEU A 126 -3.56 6.36 3.24
N PHE A 127 -3.49 5.20 3.88
CA PHE A 127 -3.23 5.05 5.31
C PHE A 127 -1.99 4.16 5.48
N PHE A 128 -0.88 4.73 5.93
CA PHE A 128 0.39 4.00 6.09
C PHE A 128 0.50 3.42 7.49
N LEU A 129 1.20 2.29 7.61
CA LEU A 129 1.44 1.68 8.90
C LEU A 129 2.11 2.68 9.86
N ARG A 130 1.55 2.81 11.06
CA ARG A 130 2.12 3.57 12.18
C ARG A 130 2.72 2.65 13.23
N ASP A 131 2.02 1.56 13.56
CA ASP A 131 2.45 0.60 14.57
C ASP A 131 1.89 -0.79 14.26
N VAL A 132 2.64 -1.81 14.66
CA VAL A 132 2.27 -3.22 14.51
C VAL A 132 2.74 -4.02 15.70
N ARG A 133 1.85 -4.86 16.24
CA ARG A 133 2.13 -5.69 17.41
C ARG A 133 1.39 -7.01 17.34
N LYS A 134 1.90 -8.00 18.08
CA LYS A 134 1.14 -9.23 18.37
C LYS A 134 0.05 -8.91 19.39
N ALA A 135 -1.13 -9.48 19.17
CA ALA A 135 -2.31 -9.38 20.01
C ALA A 135 -2.85 -10.80 20.22
N GLY A 136 -2.31 -11.51 21.22
CA GLY A 136 -2.53 -12.94 21.38
C GLY A 136 -2.00 -13.71 20.17
N ASN A 137 -2.86 -14.56 19.59
CA ASN A 137 -2.54 -15.32 18.36
C ASN A 137 -2.69 -14.48 17.08
N SER A 138 -3.18 -13.25 17.16
CA SER A 138 -3.41 -12.36 16.01
C SER A 138 -2.38 -11.24 15.93
N THR A 139 -2.32 -10.56 14.80
CA THR A 139 -1.50 -9.38 14.58
C THR A 139 -2.41 -8.17 14.46
N LEU A 140 -2.03 -7.05 15.07
CA LEU A 140 -2.79 -5.79 15.02
C LEU A 140 -1.90 -4.71 14.43
N GLY A 141 -2.26 -4.24 13.24
CA GLY A 141 -1.66 -3.10 12.58
C GLY A 141 -2.54 -1.86 12.72
N THR A 142 -1.97 -0.73 13.10
CA THR A 142 -2.62 0.58 13.07
C THR A 142 -2.05 1.40 11.93
N TYR A 143 -2.92 1.87 11.04
CA TYR A 143 -2.57 2.59 9.83
C TYR A 143 -3.14 4.00 9.88
N THR A 144 -2.29 5.00 9.73
CA THR A 144 -2.67 6.42 9.88
C THR A 144 -2.76 7.10 8.53
N ARG A 145 -3.80 7.92 8.37
CA ARG A 145 -4.08 8.66 7.15
C ARG A 145 -2.97 9.65 6.83
N THR A 146 -2.45 9.60 5.60
CA THR A 146 -1.52 10.62 5.13
C THR A 146 -2.29 11.84 4.62
N LYS A 147 -1.91 13.03 5.11
CA LYS A 147 -2.38 14.30 4.57
C LYS A 147 -1.73 14.52 3.21
N GLY A 148 -2.46 14.21 2.13
CA GLY A 148 -1.96 14.42 0.77
C GLY A 148 -2.06 15.89 0.33
N LYS A 149 -1.08 16.38 -0.43
CA LYS A 149 -1.14 17.70 -1.12
C LYS A 149 -2.40 17.85 -1.97
N ASP A 150 -2.93 16.73 -2.45
CA ASP A 150 -4.12 16.65 -3.29
C ASP A 150 -5.45 16.72 -2.52
N GLU A 151 -5.47 16.78 -1.18
CA GLU A 151 -6.74 16.79 -0.43
C GLU A 151 -7.63 18.00 -0.77
N LEU A 152 -7.04 19.19 -0.88
CA LEU A 152 -7.78 20.39 -1.26
C LEU A 152 -8.31 20.27 -2.69
N LYS A 153 -7.44 19.83 -3.62
CA LYS A 153 -7.81 19.58 -5.03
C LYS A 153 -8.95 18.58 -5.15
N ARG A 154 -8.95 17.50 -4.36
CA ARG A 154 -10.04 16.52 -4.33
C ARG A 154 -11.35 17.13 -3.83
N ARG A 155 -11.30 17.95 -2.78
CA ARG A 155 -12.50 18.62 -2.26
C ARG A 155 -13.17 19.52 -3.30
N VAL A 156 -12.37 20.22 -4.10
CA VAL A 156 -12.86 21.18 -5.10
C VAL A 156 -13.25 20.47 -6.41
N LEU A 157 -12.36 19.66 -6.98
CA LEU A 157 -12.52 19.10 -8.33
C LEU A 157 -13.42 17.86 -8.38
N CYS A 158 -13.61 17.17 -7.27
CA CYS A 158 -14.36 15.91 -7.27
C CYS A 158 -15.81 16.07 -6.81
N PHE A 159 -16.31 17.29 -6.62
CA PHE A 159 -17.71 17.55 -6.28
C PHE A 159 -18.66 16.98 -7.37
N PRO A 160 -19.79 16.34 -7.01
CA PRO A 160 -20.35 16.13 -5.67
C PRO A 160 -19.84 14.86 -4.94
N ARG A 161 -18.84 14.15 -5.48
CA ARG A 161 -18.35 12.90 -4.87
C ARG A 161 -17.63 13.19 -3.55
N THR A 162 -18.18 12.66 -2.46
CA THR A 162 -17.57 12.72 -1.14
C THR A 162 -16.26 11.93 -1.11
N LEU A 163 -15.22 12.51 -0.50
CA LEU A 163 -13.99 11.81 -0.18
C LEU A 163 -14.28 10.56 0.66
N PRO A 164 -13.75 9.38 0.29
CA PRO A 164 -13.88 8.19 1.12
C PRO A 164 -13.36 8.47 2.52
N LEU A 165 -14.19 8.14 3.52
CA LEU A 165 -13.78 8.13 4.92
C LEU A 165 -13.12 9.45 5.39
N ARG A 166 -13.67 10.61 4.98
CA ARG A 166 -13.11 11.95 5.24
C ARG A 166 -12.74 12.21 6.70
N GLU A 167 -13.49 11.64 7.63
CA GLU A 167 -13.32 11.82 9.08
C GLU A 167 -12.46 10.73 9.74
N VAL A 168 -12.20 9.64 9.02
CA VAL A 168 -11.40 8.53 9.54
C VAL A 168 -9.93 8.93 9.50
N LYS A 169 -9.29 8.91 10.68
CA LYS A 169 -7.86 9.19 10.84
C LYS A 169 -7.02 7.93 10.79
N ASP A 170 -7.53 6.85 11.36
CA ASP A 170 -6.81 5.60 11.49
C ASP A 170 -7.68 4.41 11.05
N ILE A 171 -7.04 3.40 10.47
CA ILE A 171 -7.62 2.09 10.17
C ILE A 171 -6.85 1.05 10.98
N GLN A 172 -7.58 0.16 11.64
CA GLN A 172 -7.01 -1.00 12.29
C GLN A 172 -7.20 -2.22 11.41
N VAL A 173 -6.14 -3.00 11.21
CA VAL A 173 -6.18 -4.28 10.49
C VAL A 173 -5.77 -5.37 11.46
N ILE A 174 -6.61 -6.39 11.57
CA ILE A 174 -6.36 -7.56 12.40
C ILE A 174 -6.02 -8.73 11.48
N GLY A 175 -4.78 -9.20 11.54
CA GLY A 175 -4.35 -10.44 10.90
C GLY A 175 -4.62 -11.62 11.83
N LYS A 176 -5.42 -12.58 11.37
CA LYS A 176 -5.62 -13.85 12.08
C LYS A 176 -4.73 -14.91 11.45
N PRO A 177 -4.17 -15.84 12.24
CA PRO A 177 -3.39 -16.94 11.70
C PRO A 177 -4.29 -17.81 10.83
N LEU A 178 -3.72 -18.38 9.77
CA LEU A 178 -4.40 -19.39 8.96
C LEU A 178 -4.70 -20.60 9.84
N SER A 179 -5.86 -21.23 9.63
CA SER A 179 -6.13 -22.54 10.23
C SER A 179 -5.16 -23.57 9.66
N GLU A 180 -4.83 -24.61 10.41
CA GLU A 180 -3.95 -25.69 9.92
C GLU A 180 -4.50 -26.36 8.65
N ASN A 181 -5.83 -26.36 8.49
CA ASN A 181 -6.54 -26.96 7.36
C ASN A 181 -6.90 -25.96 6.24
N TRP A 182 -6.19 -24.85 6.10
CA TRP A 182 -6.55 -23.82 5.10
C TRP A 182 -6.48 -24.29 3.64
N HIS A 183 -5.77 -25.39 3.39
CA HIS A 183 -5.48 -25.96 2.06
C HIS A 183 -6.27 -27.25 1.77
N LEU A 184 -7.15 -27.68 2.69
CA LEU A 184 -7.96 -28.89 2.60
C LEU A 184 -9.43 -28.57 2.26
#